data_AF-A0A2B4R4T5-F1
#
_entry.id   AF-A0A2B4R4T5-F1
#
_cell.length_a   1.000
_cell.length_b   1.000
_cell.length_c   1.000
_cell.angle_alpha   90.00
_cell.angle_beta   90.00
_cell.angle_gamma   90.00
#
_symmetry.space_group_name_H-M   'P 1'
#
loop_
_entity.id
_entity.type
_entity.pdbx_description
1 polymer ?
#
loop_
_entity_poly.entity_id
_entity_poly.type
_entity_poly.pdbx_seq_one_letter_code
_entity_poly.pdbx_strand_id
1 'polypeptide(L)'
;MLGYALKQNKVDEKGVQNGLKSIVPHAYGDHSSCGNWCGYLKNPASYKHRGLPHGKDLMNKSLRQSLEKIIEIPLFYHALLLKPSIVIIGLQYLKTGNDAEILEIAATDGKDEFSYYIKPCNVISPEASAVNKLTFQRGILFYDGKPITDAIAMDVALKTFTEWLKSRMPCILVAHNCKSFDARFLVQAAEKNGVM
;
A
#
# COMPACT_ATOMS: atom_id res chain seq x y z
N MET A 1 11.75 9.36 0.82
CA MET A 1 12.03 10.32 -0.27
C MET A 1 10.79 11.05 -0.73
N LEU A 2 9.72 10.33 -1.09
CA LEU A 2 8.41 10.90 -1.39
C LEU A 2 7.93 11.93 -0.35
N GLY A 3 7.95 11.54 0.93
CA GLY A 3 7.59 12.47 2.01
C GLY A 3 8.48 13.72 2.12
N TYR A 4 9.76 13.65 1.70
CA TYR A 4 10.64 14.83 1.66
C TYR A 4 10.31 15.75 0.48
N ALA A 5 10.09 15.17 -0.71
CA ALA A 5 9.68 15.92 -1.90
C ALA A 5 8.37 16.70 -1.66
N LEU A 6 7.40 16.09 -0.98
CA LEU A 6 6.15 16.74 -0.62
C LEU A 6 6.31 17.78 0.49
N LYS A 7 7.15 17.51 1.50
CA LYS A 7 7.36 18.43 2.63
C LYS A 7 8.10 19.70 2.22
N GLN A 8 9.04 19.61 1.28
CA GLN A 8 9.86 20.74 0.84
C GLN A 8 9.17 21.65 -0.17
N ASN A 9 8.32 21.08 -1.03
CA ASN A 9 7.64 21.80 -2.10
C ASN A 9 6.18 22.06 -1.75
N LYS A 10 5.89 22.38 -0.48
CA LYS A 10 4.53 22.77 -0.07
C LYS A 10 4.10 23.94 -0.97
N VAL A 11 2.98 23.77 -1.67
CA VAL A 11 2.39 24.70 -2.65
C VAL A 11 3.21 25.00 -3.92
N ASP A 12 4.33 24.30 -4.17
CA ASP A 12 5.09 24.40 -5.43
C ASP A 12 4.88 23.16 -6.29
N GLU A 13 3.97 23.25 -7.27
CA GLU A 13 3.63 22.16 -8.17
C GLU A 13 4.82 21.66 -8.99
N LYS A 14 5.63 22.59 -9.54
CA LYS A 14 6.82 22.23 -10.31
C LYS A 14 7.87 21.59 -9.41
N GLY A 15 8.03 22.10 -8.20
CA GLY A 15 8.91 21.51 -7.19
C GLY A 15 8.51 20.09 -6.80
N VAL A 16 7.21 19.83 -6.59
CA VAL A 16 6.68 18.48 -6.35
C VAL A 16 6.96 17.58 -7.55
N GLN A 17 6.66 18.04 -8.77
CA GLN A 17 6.90 17.26 -9.99
C GLN A 17 8.37 16.86 -10.15
N ASN A 18 9.28 17.82 -9.97
CA ASN A 18 10.73 17.58 -10.06
C ASN A 18 11.21 16.65 -8.94
N GLY A 19 10.72 16.86 -7.71
CA GLY A 19 11.02 15.99 -6.58
C GLY A 19 10.59 14.55 -6.81
N LEU A 20 9.41 14.32 -7.41
CA LEU A 20 8.92 12.99 -7.76
C LEU A 20 9.76 12.34 -8.86
N LYS A 21 10.05 13.07 -9.94
CA LYS A 21 10.89 12.59 -11.04
C LYS A 21 12.30 12.20 -10.57
N SER A 22 12.80 12.82 -9.51
CA SER A 22 14.10 12.48 -8.92
C SER A 22 14.11 11.18 -8.09
N ILE A 23 12.94 10.61 -7.74
CA ILE A 23 12.86 9.45 -6.82
C ILE A 23 13.53 8.21 -7.40
N VAL A 24 13.19 7.85 -8.63
CA VAL A 24 13.72 6.64 -9.27
C VAL A 24 15.18 6.81 -9.63
N PRO A 25 15.61 7.87 -10.34
CA PRO A 25 17.04 8.12 -10.60
C PRO A 25 17.87 8.02 -9.31
N HIS A 26 17.44 8.69 -8.23
CA HIS A 26 18.17 8.65 -6.97
C HIS A 26 18.31 7.24 -6.42
N ALA A 27 17.24 6.44 -6.40
CA ALA A 27 17.29 5.08 -5.87
C ALA A 27 18.23 4.16 -6.67
N TYR A 28 18.58 4.55 -7.90
CA TYR A 28 19.48 3.86 -8.82
C TYR A 28 20.86 4.53 -8.92
N GLY A 29 21.21 5.41 -7.96
CA GLY A 29 22.52 6.06 -7.88
C GLY A 29 22.70 7.29 -8.78
N ASP A 30 21.67 7.68 -9.53
CA ASP A 30 21.69 8.92 -10.32
C ASP A 30 21.20 10.09 -9.47
N HIS A 31 22.15 10.90 -9.03
CA HIS A 31 21.89 12.06 -8.18
C HIS A 31 21.83 13.39 -8.93
N SER A 32 21.83 13.37 -10.28
CA SER A 32 21.85 14.58 -11.12
C SER A 32 20.64 15.50 -10.93
N SER A 33 19.48 14.92 -10.60
CA SER A 33 18.20 15.62 -10.42
C SER A 33 17.81 15.80 -8.94
N CYS A 34 18.73 15.53 -8.02
CA CYS A 34 18.47 15.62 -6.58
C CYS A 34 18.53 17.06 -6.06
N GLY A 35 17.79 17.33 -4.98
CA GLY A 35 17.86 18.59 -4.23
C GLY A 35 18.62 18.48 -2.90
N ASN A 36 18.58 19.53 -2.09
CA ASN A 36 19.29 19.67 -0.80
C ASN A 36 19.00 18.56 0.26
N TRP A 37 17.96 17.76 0.03
CA TRP A 37 17.62 16.60 0.84
C TRP A 37 18.55 15.39 0.61
N CYS A 38 19.24 15.35 -0.53
CA CYS A 38 20.07 14.23 -0.94
C CYS A 38 21.37 14.21 -0.13
N GLY A 39 21.57 13.13 0.64
CA GLY A 39 22.79 12.97 1.44
C GLY A 39 24.04 12.80 0.57
N TYR A 40 23.89 12.23 -0.64
CA TYR A 40 24.99 12.04 -1.58
C TYR A 40 25.60 13.38 -1.98
N LEU A 41 24.78 14.38 -2.31
CA LEU A 41 25.25 15.72 -2.69
C LEU A 41 26.03 16.42 -1.55
N LYS A 42 25.85 15.99 -0.29
CA LYS A 42 26.57 16.55 0.87
C LYS A 42 27.87 15.83 1.14
N ASN A 43 27.86 14.50 1.06
CA ASN A 43 29.05 13.67 1.27
C ASN A 43 28.98 12.41 0.41
N PRO A 44 29.46 12.46 -0.85
CA PRO A 44 29.41 11.32 -1.76
C PRO A 44 30.20 10.12 -1.23
N ALA A 45 31.36 10.37 -0.62
CA ALA A 45 32.32 9.34 -0.23
C ALA A 45 31.77 8.39 0.86
N SER A 46 30.87 8.87 1.72
CA SER A 46 30.28 8.08 2.80
C SER A 46 28.79 7.81 2.60
N TYR A 47 28.22 8.13 1.44
CA TYR A 47 26.79 8.06 1.25
C TYR A 47 26.28 6.62 1.26
N LYS A 48 25.19 6.40 2.01
CA LYS A 48 24.42 5.16 2.02
C LYS A 48 22.94 5.49 2.04
N HIS A 49 22.16 4.75 1.25
CA HIS A 49 20.71 4.88 1.27
C HIS A 49 20.14 4.38 2.59
N ARG A 50 19.38 5.22 3.29
CA ARG A 50 18.78 4.82 4.58
C ARG A 50 17.63 3.81 4.44
N GLY A 51 17.02 3.73 3.26
CA GLY A 51 15.82 2.91 3.02
C GLY A 51 15.99 1.81 1.98
N LEU A 52 17.21 1.56 1.49
CA LEU A 52 17.48 0.50 0.52
C LEU A 52 18.31 -0.63 1.15
N PRO A 53 18.16 -1.88 0.66
CA PRO A 53 18.93 -3.02 1.16
C PRO A 53 20.43 -2.75 1.15
N HIS A 54 21.08 -2.99 2.30
CA HIS A 54 22.52 -2.77 2.51
C HIS A 54 23.00 -1.33 2.23
N GLY A 55 22.08 -0.37 2.13
CA GLY A 55 22.35 1.02 1.80
C GLY A 55 22.90 1.27 0.39
N LYS A 56 22.73 0.31 -0.52
CA LYS A 56 23.22 0.36 -1.90
C LYS A 56 22.14 0.79 -2.88
N ASP A 57 22.57 1.20 -4.07
CA ASP A 57 21.70 1.51 -5.20
C ASP A 57 20.94 0.27 -5.69
N LEU A 58 19.75 0.48 -6.25
CA LEU A 58 19.03 -0.53 -7.00
C LEU A 58 19.70 -0.75 -8.37
N MET A 59 19.69 -1.98 -8.85
CA MET A 59 20.35 -2.35 -10.12
C MET A 59 19.40 -2.98 -11.16
N ASN A 60 18.17 -3.35 -10.77
CA ASN A 60 17.24 -4.03 -11.66
C ASN A 60 16.60 -3.05 -12.67
N LYS A 61 16.97 -3.18 -13.94
CA LYS A 61 16.52 -2.31 -15.04
C LYS A 61 15.01 -2.41 -15.34
N SER A 62 14.43 -3.62 -15.25
CA SER A 62 13.00 -3.83 -15.50
C SER A 62 12.14 -3.16 -14.41
N LEU A 63 12.61 -3.27 -13.15
CA LEU A 63 12.01 -2.56 -12.03
C LEU A 63 12.11 -1.04 -12.22
N ARG A 64 13.26 -0.53 -12.70
CA ARG A 64 13.47 0.89 -12.97
C ARG A 64 12.43 1.45 -13.93
N GLN A 65 12.31 0.80 -15.09
CA GLN A 65 11.34 1.19 -16.13
C GLN A 65 9.89 1.14 -15.62
N SER A 66 9.57 0.14 -14.81
CA SER A 66 8.22 0.04 -14.21
C SER A 66 7.92 1.19 -13.26
N LEU A 67 8.89 1.59 -12.44
CA LEU A 67 8.74 2.70 -11.49
C LEU A 67 8.72 4.06 -12.20
N GLU A 68 9.54 4.28 -13.22
CA GLU A 68 9.53 5.51 -14.05
C GLU A 68 8.15 5.71 -14.68
N LYS A 69 7.56 4.66 -15.27
CA LYS A 69 6.21 4.71 -15.84
C LYS A 69 5.14 5.08 -14.82
N ILE A 70 5.23 4.57 -13.58
CA ILE A 70 4.27 4.91 -12.51
C ILE A 70 4.36 6.39 -12.15
N ILE A 71 5.57 6.92 -12.07
CA ILE A 71 5.80 8.32 -11.70
C ILE A 71 5.37 9.27 -12.81
N GLU A 72 5.42 8.87 -14.08
CA GLU A 72 5.00 9.72 -15.21
C GLU A 72 3.49 9.89 -15.37
N ILE A 73 2.65 9.14 -14.65
CA ILE A 73 1.18 9.21 -14.78
C ILE A 73 0.66 10.60 -14.34
N PRO A 74 -0.01 11.38 -15.21
CA PRO A 74 -0.53 12.72 -14.88
C PRO A 74 -1.46 12.74 -13.66
N LEU A 75 -2.29 11.70 -13.50
CA LEU A 75 -3.17 11.51 -12.34
C LEU A 75 -2.40 11.38 -11.02
N PHE A 76 -1.18 10.83 -11.04
CA PHE A 76 -0.36 10.68 -9.84
C PHE A 76 0.11 12.04 -9.33
N TYR A 77 0.52 12.96 -10.22
CA TYR A 77 0.90 14.32 -9.86
C TYR A 77 -0.28 15.11 -9.30
N HIS A 78 -1.41 15.08 -10.00
CA HIS A 78 -2.61 15.80 -9.57
C HIS A 78 -3.11 15.31 -8.21
N ALA A 79 -3.13 13.99 -7.99
CA ALA A 79 -3.50 13.40 -6.70
C ALA A 79 -2.56 13.83 -5.56
N LEU A 80 -1.25 13.98 -5.82
CA LEU A 80 -0.26 14.37 -4.82
C LEU A 80 -0.29 15.86 -4.44
N LEU A 81 -0.64 16.74 -5.37
CA LEU A 81 -0.77 18.19 -5.11
C LEU A 81 -1.94 18.51 -4.18
N LEU A 82 -2.96 17.66 -4.17
CA LEU A 82 -4.12 17.79 -3.30
C LEU A 82 -3.84 17.35 -1.85
N LYS A 83 -2.58 17.07 -1.49
CA LYS A 83 -2.14 16.54 -0.18
C LYS A 83 -2.95 15.30 0.22
N PRO A 84 -2.78 14.20 -0.52
CA PRO A 84 -3.63 13.06 -0.31
C PRO A 84 -3.35 12.40 1.05
N SER A 85 -4.40 11.86 1.65
CA SER A 85 -4.24 11.03 2.85
C SER A 85 -3.47 9.76 2.45
N ILE A 86 -2.41 9.42 3.19
CA ILE A 86 -1.73 8.13 3.00
C ILE A 86 -2.49 7.11 3.81
N VAL A 87 -3.06 6.11 3.15
CA VAL A 87 -3.76 5.01 3.80
C VAL A 87 -2.89 3.76 3.69
N ILE A 88 -2.47 3.22 4.82
CA ILE A 88 -1.78 1.94 4.89
C ILE A 88 -2.83 0.84 4.96
N ILE A 89 -2.73 -0.18 4.11
CA ILE A 89 -3.64 -1.34 4.09
C ILE A 89 -2.85 -2.60 4.45
N GLY A 90 -3.45 -3.44 5.29
CA GLY A 90 -3.08 -4.83 5.50
C GLY A 90 -4.29 -5.73 5.25
N LEU A 91 -4.08 -6.82 4.50
CA LEU A 91 -5.10 -7.83 4.25
C LEU A 91 -4.66 -9.17 4.86
N GLN A 92 -5.59 -9.87 5.51
CA GLN A 92 -5.40 -11.27 5.92
C GLN A 92 -6.18 -12.19 4.99
N TYR A 93 -5.67 -13.41 4.74
CA TYR A 93 -6.20 -14.28 3.68
C TYR A 93 -6.36 -15.74 4.09
N LEU A 94 -7.30 -16.42 3.42
CA LEU A 94 -7.61 -17.84 3.60
C LEU A 94 -6.49 -18.79 3.10
N LYS A 95 -5.75 -18.38 2.07
CA LYS A 95 -4.64 -19.11 1.43
C LYS A 95 -3.87 -18.20 0.48
N THR A 96 -2.66 -18.58 0.07
CA THR A 96 -1.93 -17.96 -1.04
C THR A 96 -2.31 -18.65 -2.37
N GLY A 97 -2.74 -17.91 -3.40
CA GLY A 97 -3.13 -18.47 -4.70
C GLY A 97 -4.31 -17.73 -5.34
N ASN A 98 -4.76 -18.12 -6.53
CA ASN A 98 -5.81 -17.38 -7.26
C ASN A 98 -7.21 -17.42 -6.62
N ASP A 99 -7.48 -18.35 -5.70
CA ASP A 99 -8.75 -18.44 -4.98
C ASP A 99 -8.62 -17.97 -3.52
N ALA A 100 -7.72 -17.03 -3.24
CA ALA A 100 -7.57 -16.46 -1.90
C ALA A 100 -8.81 -15.63 -1.54
N GLU A 101 -9.41 -15.93 -0.38
CA GLU A 101 -10.46 -15.08 0.21
C GLU A 101 -9.84 -14.12 1.22
N ILE A 102 -10.29 -12.87 1.20
CA ILE A 102 -9.90 -11.87 2.20
C ILE A 102 -10.67 -12.18 3.49
N LEU A 103 -9.96 -12.33 4.60
CA LEU A 103 -10.51 -12.61 5.93
C LEU A 103 -10.52 -11.38 6.83
N GLU A 104 -9.72 -10.36 6.51
CA GLU A 104 -9.73 -9.08 7.19
C GLU A 104 -9.30 -7.98 6.21
N ILE A 105 -9.99 -6.85 6.26
CA ILE A 105 -9.52 -5.59 5.69
C ILE A 105 -9.14 -4.69 6.86
N ALA A 106 -7.85 -4.39 7.00
CA ALA A 106 -7.32 -3.43 7.95
C ALA A 106 -6.70 -2.25 7.20
N ALA A 107 -7.00 -1.03 7.63
CA ALA A 107 -6.44 0.18 7.08
C ALA A 107 -6.30 1.31 8.12
N THR A 108 -5.33 2.20 7.91
CA THR A 108 -5.18 3.41 8.74
C THR A 108 -4.61 4.56 7.94
N ASP A 109 -5.05 5.79 8.23
CA ASP A 109 -4.44 7.03 7.73
C ASP A 109 -3.53 7.72 8.76
N GLY A 110 -3.28 7.05 9.89
CA GLY A 110 -2.55 7.57 11.05
C GLY A 110 -3.38 8.45 12.00
N LYS A 111 -4.63 8.76 11.68
CA LYS A 111 -5.58 9.48 12.55
C LYS A 111 -6.76 8.62 12.96
N ASP A 112 -7.17 7.73 12.07
CA ASP A 112 -8.29 6.81 12.26
C ASP A 112 -7.91 5.43 11.72
N GLU A 113 -8.63 4.42 12.18
CA GLU A 113 -8.39 3.02 11.85
C GLU A 113 -9.68 2.37 11.34
N PHE A 114 -9.52 1.48 10.38
CA PHE A 114 -10.57 0.62 9.84
C PHE A 114 -10.09 -0.81 9.99
N SER A 115 -10.81 -1.66 10.72
CA SER A 115 -10.50 -3.09 10.81
C SER A 115 -11.79 -3.88 10.86
N TYR A 116 -12.02 -4.70 9.84
CA TYR A 116 -13.19 -5.57 9.80
C TYR A 116 -12.80 -6.97 9.35
N TYR A 117 -13.18 -7.95 10.17
CA TYR A 117 -13.13 -9.35 9.81
C TYR A 117 -14.28 -9.71 8.86
N ILE A 118 -13.97 -10.56 7.90
CA ILE A 118 -14.90 -11.00 6.86
C ILE A 118 -15.18 -12.49 7.05
N LYS A 119 -16.46 -12.86 6.98
CA LYS A 119 -16.88 -14.26 7.04
C LYS A 119 -16.40 -14.99 5.79
N PRO A 120 -15.58 -16.05 5.93
CA PRO A 120 -15.17 -16.85 4.79
C PRO A 120 -16.32 -17.69 4.26
N CYS A 121 -16.30 -17.96 2.95
CA CYS A 121 -17.21 -18.92 2.32
C CYS A 121 -16.62 -20.34 2.32
N ASN A 122 -15.31 -20.45 2.52
CA ASN A 122 -14.56 -21.70 2.46
C ASN A 122 -13.80 -22.00 3.77
N VAL A 123 -13.36 -23.25 3.92
CA VAL A 123 -12.56 -23.68 5.08
C VAL A 123 -11.18 -23.03 5.02
N ILE A 124 -10.69 -22.51 6.16
CA ILE A 124 -9.34 -21.94 6.28
C ILE A 124 -8.32 -23.07 6.27
N SER A 125 -7.29 -22.98 5.42
CA SER A 125 -6.25 -24.00 5.39
C SER A 125 -5.44 -23.99 6.69
N PRO A 126 -4.89 -25.14 7.13
CA PRO A 126 -4.02 -25.19 8.31
C PRO A 126 -2.82 -24.23 8.22
N GLU A 127 -2.24 -24.09 7.03
CA GLU A 127 -1.09 -23.21 6.78
C GLU A 127 -1.46 -21.74 6.96
N ALA A 128 -2.60 -21.31 6.40
CA ALA A 128 -3.08 -19.94 6.59
C ALA A 128 -3.48 -19.67 8.04
N SER A 129 -4.07 -20.67 8.72
CA SER A 129 -4.39 -20.58 10.14
C SER A 129 -3.13 -20.42 11.00
N ALA A 130 -2.03 -21.12 10.64
CA ALA A 130 -0.76 -21.03 11.36
C ALA A 130 -0.10 -19.64 11.26
N VAL A 131 -0.28 -18.95 10.13
CA VAL A 131 0.28 -17.60 9.90
C VAL A 131 -0.63 -16.52 10.50
N ASN A 132 -1.93 -16.58 10.22
CA ASN A 132 -2.87 -15.51 10.52
C ASN A 132 -3.55 -15.67 11.89
N LYS A 133 -3.39 -16.83 12.53
CA LYS A 133 -4.07 -17.24 13.77
C LYS A 133 -5.61 -17.24 13.66
N LEU A 134 -6.14 -17.23 12.44
CA LEU A 134 -7.56 -17.29 12.15
C LEU A 134 -8.01 -18.73 11.94
N THR A 135 -9.13 -19.13 12.55
CA THR A 135 -9.79 -20.41 12.28
C THR A 135 -11.29 -20.20 12.08
N PHE A 136 -11.94 -21.04 11.28
CA PHE A 136 -13.39 -20.97 11.05
C PHE A 136 -14.04 -22.31 11.40
N GLN A 137 -14.88 -22.31 12.43
CA GLN A 137 -15.50 -23.52 12.95
C GLN A 137 -16.96 -23.25 13.27
N ARG A 138 -17.85 -24.14 12.80
CA ARG A 138 -19.30 -24.07 13.07
C ARG A 138 -19.92 -22.70 12.71
N GLY A 139 -19.47 -22.08 11.63
CA GLY A 139 -19.98 -20.78 11.17
C GLY A 139 -19.42 -19.57 11.92
N ILE A 140 -18.49 -19.77 12.85
CA ILE A 140 -17.89 -18.71 13.67
C ILE A 140 -16.40 -18.60 13.33
N LEU A 141 -15.95 -17.37 13.09
CA LEU A 141 -14.53 -17.05 12.91
C LEU A 141 -13.89 -16.85 14.29
N PHE A 142 -12.65 -17.31 14.47
CA PHE A 142 -11.89 -17.16 15.69
C PHE A 142 -10.52 -16.59 15.39
N TYR A 143 -10.05 -15.64 16.20
CA TYR A 143 -8.67 -15.18 16.21
C TYR A 143 -7.99 -15.67 17.50
N ASP A 144 -6.94 -16.48 17.34
CA ASP A 144 -6.17 -17.03 18.47
C ASP A 144 -7.06 -17.72 19.51
N GLY A 145 -8.05 -18.48 19.03
CA GLY A 145 -9.04 -19.20 19.83
C GLY A 145 -10.19 -18.34 20.39
N LYS A 146 -10.19 -17.02 20.20
CA LYS A 146 -11.26 -16.13 20.64
C LYS A 146 -12.29 -15.90 19.52
N PRO A 147 -13.60 -16.03 19.79
CA PRO A 147 -14.62 -15.85 18.76
C PRO A 147 -14.70 -14.39 18.29
N ILE A 148 -14.79 -14.21 16.98
CA ILE A 148 -15.08 -12.95 16.30
C ILE A 148 -16.56 -13.00 15.90
N THR A 149 -17.41 -12.39 16.73
CA THR A 149 -18.87 -12.43 16.57
C THR A 149 -19.40 -11.35 15.62
N ASP A 150 -18.58 -10.33 15.34
CA ASP A 150 -18.88 -9.17 14.52
C ASP A 150 -18.32 -9.27 13.09
N ALA A 151 -17.84 -10.44 12.68
CA ALA A 151 -17.41 -10.67 11.29
C ALA A 151 -18.57 -10.42 10.32
N ILE A 152 -18.30 -9.63 9.28
CA ILE A 152 -19.31 -9.16 8.30
C ILE A 152 -19.16 -9.87 6.95
N ALA A 153 -20.14 -9.68 6.07
CA ALA A 153 -20.07 -10.16 4.69
C ALA A 153 -19.12 -9.29 3.84
N MET A 154 -18.54 -9.87 2.78
CA MET A 154 -17.54 -9.21 1.93
C MET A 154 -18.07 -7.95 1.26
N ASP A 155 -19.29 -7.99 0.74
CA ASP A 155 -19.97 -6.85 0.11
C ASP A 155 -20.15 -5.69 1.09
N VAL A 156 -20.57 -6.00 2.32
CA VAL A 156 -20.70 -5.02 3.41
C VAL A 156 -19.33 -4.44 3.76
N ALA A 157 -18.29 -5.26 3.89
CA ALA A 157 -16.94 -4.80 4.19
C ALA A 157 -16.40 -3.86 3.11
N LEU A 158 -16.55 -4.21 1.82
CA LEU A 158 -16.11 -3.39 0.71
C LEU A 158 -16.87 -2.07 0.62
N LYS A 159 -18.18 -2.09 0.86
CA LYS A 159 -19.01 -0.88 0.89
C LYS A 159 -18.58 0.07 2.00
N THR A 160 -18.44 -0.45 3.22
CA THR A 160 -17.99 0.35 4.38
C THR A 160 -16.57 0.86 4.18
N PHE A 161 -15.68 0.04 3.62
CA PHE A 161 -14.31 0.47 3.31
C PHE A 161 -14.28 1.59 2.27
N THR A 162 -15.12 1.48 1.23
CA THR A 162 -15.25 2.52 0.19
C THR A 162 -15.78 3.82 0.78
N GLU A 163 -16.77 3.76 1.66
CA GLU A 163 -17.29 4.93 2.39
C GLU A 163 -16.21 5.56 3.28
N TRP A 164 -15.44 4.73 3.98
CA TRP A 164 -14.29 5.18 4.77
C TRP A 164 -13.20 5.84 3.90
N LEU A 165 -12.93 5.34 2.70
CA LEU A 165 -11.99 5.99 1.78
C LEU A 165 -12.52 7.32 1.23
N LYS A 166 -13.83 7.43 0.95
CA LYS A 166 -14.44 8.66 0.40
C LYS A 166 -14.19 9.87 1.29
N SER A 167 -14.25 9.73 2.62
CA SER A 167 -13.96 10.84 3.55
C SER A 167 -12.48 11.23 3.60
N ARG A 168 -11.61 10.47 2.94
CA ARG A 168 -10.14 10.66 2.90
C ARG A 168 -9.65 11.07 1.53
N MET A 169 -10.54 11.19 0.55
CA MET A 169 -10.19 11.50 -0.82
C MET A 169 -9.67 12.95 -0.95
N PRO A 170 -8.64 13.17 -1.78
CA PRO A 170 -7.87 12.14 -2.49
C PRO A 170 -6.96 11.36 -1.53
N CYS A 171 -6.81 10.06 -1.73
CA CYS A 171 -5.92 9.23 -0.90
C CYS A 171 -5.02 8.33 -1.76
N ILE A 172 -3.87 7.93 -1.19
CA ILE A 172 -2.96 6.94 -1.77
C ILE A 172 -2.96 5.71 -0.88
N LEU A 173 -3.34 4.56 -1.44
CA LEU A 173 -3.30 3.27 -0.76
C LEU A 173 -1.89 2.68 -0.84
N VAL A 174 -1.33 2.31 0.31
CA VAL A 174 0.01 1.73 0.44
C VAL A 174 -0.13 0.39 1.15
N ALA A 175 0.36 -0.69 0.53
CA ALA A 175 0.40 -2.01 1.14
C ALA A 175 1.75 -2.68 0.92
N HIS A 176 2.15 -3.56 1.84
CA HIS A 176 3.41 -4.30 1.77
C HIS A 176 3.28 -5.43 0.73
N ASN A 177 3.67 -5.16 -0.53
CA ASN A 177 3.48 -5.99 -1.74
C ASN A 177 2.17 -5.72 -2.53
N CYS A 178 1.67 -4.48 -2.44
CA CYS A 178 0.43 -4.00 -3.07
C CYS A 178 0.19 -4.46 -4.52
N LYS A 179 1.22 -4.39 -5.39
CA LYS A 179 1.07 -4.71 -6.83
C LYS A 179 0.85 -6.20 -7.11
N SER A 180 1.41 -7.08 -6.29
CA SER A 180 1.41 -8.53 -6.55
C SER A 180 0.30 -9.25 -5.80
N PHE A 181 -0.31 -8.59 -4.79
CA PHE A 181 -1.20 -9.24 -3.85
C PHE A 181 -2.37 -8.32 -3.46
N ASP A 182 -2.15 -7.31 -2.61
CA ASP A 182 -3.26 -6.59 -1.97
C ASP A 182 -4.18 -5.86 -2.96
N ALA A 183 -3.62 -5.11 -3.91
CA ALA A 183 -4.43 -4.41 -4.90
C ALA A 183 -5.16 -5.37 -5.83
N ARG A 184 -4.53 -6.49 -6.21
CA ARG A 184 -5.13 -7.47 -7.13
C ARG A 184 -6.39 -8.09 -6.52
N PHE A 185 -6.29 -8.58 -5.28
CA PHE A 185 -7.42 -9.22 -4.62
C PHE A 185 -8.50 -8.24 -4.19
N LEU A 186 -8.12 -7.03 -3.76
CA LEU A 186 -9.09 -5.99 -3.44
C LEU A 186 -9.90 -5.56 -4.68
N VAL A 187 -9.24 -5.39 -5.82
CA VAL A 187 -9.89 -5.08 -7.11
C VAL A 187 -10.81 -6.23 -7.54
N GLN A 188 -10.32 -7.47 -7.53
CA GLN A 188 -11.14 -8.64 -7.88
C GLN A 188 -12.35 -8.80 -6.96
N ALA A 189 -12.19 -8.57 -5.66
CA ALA A 189 -13.29 -8.62 -4.71
C ALA A 189 -14.32 -7.51 -4.98
N ALA A 190 -13.88 -6.28 -5.27
CA ALA A 190 -14.75 -5.18 -5.62
C ALA A 190 -15.52 -5.41 -6.93
N GLU A 191 -14.87 -5.91 -7.99
CA GLU A 191 -15.51 -6.27 -9.26
C GLU A 191 -16.57 -7.37 -9.06
N LYS A 192 -16.23 -8.45 -8.35
CA LYS A 192 -17.14 -9.57 -8.09
C LYS A 192 -18.38 -9.16 -7.27
N ASN A 193 -18.27 -8.11 -6.46
CA ASN A 193 -19.35 -7.61 -5.62
C ASN A 193 -20.02 -6.34 -6.18
N GLY A 194 -19.70 -5.92 -7.41
CA GLY A 194 -20.35 -4.77 -8.09
C GLY A 194 -20.09 -3.42 -7.43
N VAL A 195 -18.95 -3.27 -6.75
CA VAL A 195 -18.55 -2.01 -6.08
C VAL A 195 -17.69 -1.13 -7.01
N MET A 196 -17.20 -1.70 -8.13
CA MET A 196 -16.51 -1.02 -9.23
C MET A 196 -17.16 -1.34 -10.58
#